data_AF-A0A166JU79-F1
#
_entry.id   AF-A0A166JU79-F1
#
_cell.length_a   1.000
_cell.length_b   1.000
_cell.length_c   1.000
_cell.angle_alpha   90.00
_cell.angle_beta   90.00
_cell.angle_gamma   90.00
#
_symmetry.space_group_name_H-M   'P 1'
#
loop_
_entity.id
_entity.type
_entity.pdbx_description
1 polymer ?
#
loop_
_entity_poly.entity_id
_entity_poly.type
_entity_poly.pdbx_seq_one_letter_code
_entity_poly.pdbx_strand_id
1 'polypeptide(L)'
;MSSRPHKQSMSEIKLRRLLENNQRLRDDVARPRMRVSEASTNLIRYCKSTKDTLVPSVWGPVAKGEDPYAPPASGCNCVVM
;
A
#
# COMPACT_ATOMS: atom_id res chain seq x y z
N MET A 1 -23.60 -52.13 4.83
CA MET A 1 -22.13 -52.06 4.68
C MET A 1 -21.68 -50.64 4.97
N SER A 2 -21.13 -50.37 6.16
CA SER A 2 -20.73 -49.03 6.58
C SER A 2 -19.33 -48.73 6.02
N SER A 3 -19.27 -47.95 4.95
CA SER A 3 -18.04 -47.39 4.39
C SER A 3 -17.49 -46.34 5.34
N ARG A 4 -16.61 -46.76 6.25
CA ARG A 4 -15.85 -45.84 7.11
C ARG A 4 -15.03 -44.90 6.20
N PRO A 5 -15.10 -43.57 6.36
CA PRO A 5 -14.27 -42.66 5.58
C PRO A 5 -12.81 -42.99 5.86
N HIS A 6 -12.06 -43.33 4.81
CA HIS A 6 -10.64 -43.61 4.91
C HIS A 6 -9.97 -42.34 5.42
N LYS A 7 -9.37 -42.40 6.62
CA LYS A 7 -8.56 -41.28 7.13
C LYS A 7 -7.48 -41.03 6.10
N GLN A 8 -7.46 -39.83 5.51
CA GLN A 8 -6.45 -39.47 4.51
C GLN A 8 -5.07 -39.79 5.07
N SER A 9 -4.30 -40.57 4.30
CA SER A 9 -2.96 -40.95 4.70
C SER A 9 -2.11 -39.69 4.83
N MET A 10 -1.18 -39.65 5.80
CA MET A 10 -0.23 -38.54 5.93
C MET A 10 0.53 -38.25 4.62
N SER A 11 0.69 -39.26 3.77
CA SER A 11 1.25 -39.14 2.42
C SER A 11 0.37 -38.28 1.49
N GLU A 12 -0.95 -38.50 1.47
CA GLU A 12 -1.92 -37.73 0.68
C GLU A 12 -1.99 -36.27 1.14
N ILE A 13 -1.96 -36.03 2.45
CA ILE A 13 -1.96 -34.66 3.01
C ILE A 13 -0.68 -33.92 2.59
N LYS A 14 0.48 -34.59 2.67
CA LYS A 14 1.75 -34.01 2.22
C LYS A 14 1.76 -33.74 0.72
N LEU A 15 1.26 -34.66 -0.09
CA LEU A 15 1.13 -34.49 -1.54
C LEU A 15 0.26 -33.29 -1.88
N ARG A 16 -0.92 -33.17 -1.26
CA ARG A 16 -1.80 -32.01 -1.46
C ARG A 16 -1.09 -30.68 -1.16
N ARG A 17 -0.38 -30.59 -0.03
CA ARG A 17 0.39 -29.39 0.33
C ARG A 17 1.48 -29.06 -0.70
N LEU A 18 2.16 -30.07 -1.22
CA LEU A 18 3.19 -29.88 -2.25
C LEU A 18 2.58 -29.38 -3.56
N LEU A 19 1.43 -29.91 -3.97
CA LEU A 19 0.72 -29.47 -5.17
C LEU A 19 0.23 -28.03 -5.03
N GLU A 20 -0.35 -27.68 -3.88
CA GLU A 20 -0.78 -26.32 -3.58
C GLU A 20 0.39 -25.34 -3.60
N ASN A 21 1.54 -25.71 -3.02
CA ASN A 21 2.74 -24.88 -3.06
C ASN A 21 3.28 -24.75 -4.50
N ASN A 22 3.31 -25.84 -5.26
CA ASN A 22 3.76 -25.82 -6.64
C ASN A 22 2.88 -24.91 -7.50
N GLN A 23 1.57 -24.94 -7.29
CA GLN A 23 0.65 -24.04 -7.99
C GLN A 23 0.96 -22.57 -7.67
N ARG A 24 1.11 -22.21 -6.39
CA ARG A 24 1.47 -20.83 -5.99
C ARG A 24 2.77 -20.36 -6.63
N LEU A 25 3.79 -21.22 -6.66
CA LEU A 25 5.06 -20.91 -7.30
C LEU A 25 4.92 -20.70 -8.81
N ARG A 26 4.09 -21.50 -9.50
CA ARG A 26 3.80 -21.31 -10.92
C ARG A 26 3.09 -19.97 -11.18
N ASP A 27 2.13 -19.63 -10.33
CA ASP A 27 1.39 -18.36 -10.43
C ASP A 27 2.34 -17.16 -10.21
N ASP A 28 3.23 -17.22 -9.22
CA ASP A 28 4.22 -16.16 -8.96
C ASP A 28 5.27 -16.03 -10.07
N VAL A 29 5.65 -17.14 -10.71
CA VAL A 29 6.54 -17.10 -11.89
C VAL A 29 5.84 -16.40 -13.07
N ALA A 30 4.57 -16.73 -13.30
CA ALA A 30 3.75 -16.18 -14.38
C ALA A 30 3.33 -14.72 -14.17
N ARG A 31 3.45 -14.18 -12.96
CA ARG A 31 3.09 -12.79 -12.65
C ARG A 31 3.85 -11.81 -13.57
N PRO A 32 3.14 -10.90 -14.27
CA PRO A 32 3.79 -9.92 -15.14
C PRO A 32 4.69 -8.98 -14.33
N ARG A 33 5.88 -8.71 -14.85
CA ARG A 33 6.88 -7.84 -14.22
C ARG A 33 7.13 -6.61 -15.10
N MET A 34 7.38 -5.47 -14.48
CA MET A 34 7.81 -4.24 -15.15
C MET A 34 9.32 -4.06 -14.99
N ARG A 35 9.97 -3.41 -15.96
CA ARG A 35 11.39 -3.07 -15.84
C ARG A 35 11.59 -2.09 -14.68
N VAL A 36 12.66 -2.30 -13.91
CA VAL A 36 12.97 -1.43 -12.76
C VAL A 36 13.15 0.03 -13.20
N SER A 37 13.82 0.27 -14.33
CA SER A 37 13.99 1.62 -14.88
C SER A 37 12.67 2.35 -15.15
N GLU A 38 11.67 1.64 -15.65
CA GLU A 38 10.34 2.18 -15.94
C GLU A 38 9.57 2.44 -14.65
N ALA A 39 9.59 1.48 -13.70
CA ALA A 39 8.98 1.62 -12.39
C ALA A 39 9.57 2.83 -11.63
N SER A 40 10.89 2.98 -11.60
CA SER A 40 11.57 4.13 -10.99
C SER A 40 11.18 5.45 -11.65
N THR A 41 11.08 5.49 -12.98
CA THR A 41 10.65 6.70 -13.70
C THR A 41 9.21 7.07 -13.33
N ASN A 42 8.32 6.09 -13.20
CA ASN A 42 6.94 6.33 -12.80
C ASN A 42 6.85 6.86 -11.36
N LEU A 43 7.64 6.32 -10.43
CA LEU A 43 7.72 6.82 -9.06
C LEU A 43 8.22 8.27 -9.00
N ILE A 44 9.31 8.58 -9.71
CA ILE A 44 9.85 9.94 -9.78
C ILE A 44 8.81 10.90 -10.35
N ARG A 45 8.10 10.50 -11.41
CA ARG A 45 7.05 11.31 -12.02
C ARG A 45 5.94 11.62 -11.00
N TYR A 46 5.45 10.61 -10.29
CA TYR A 46 4.42 10.77 -9.27
C TYR A 46 4.86 11.72 -8.15
N CYS A 47 6.06 11.52 -7.61
CA CYS A 47 6.62 12.38 -6.57
C CYS A 47 6.89 13.82 -7.05
N LYS A 48 7.00 14.07 -8.35
CA LYS A 48 7.18 15.41 -8.93
C LYS A 48 5.88 16.09 -9.35
N SER A 49 4.80 15.35 -9.55
CA SER A 49 3.50 15.90 -9.95
C SER A 49 2.58 16.13 -8.76
N THR A 50 2.75 15.37 -7.69
CA THR A 50 1.86 15.39 -6.54
C THR A 50 2.45 16.25 -5.43
N LYS A 51 1.84 17.42 -5.18
CA LYS A 51 2.26 18.35 -4.11
C LYS A 51 2.11 17.67 -2.75
N ASP A 52 3.18 17.70 -1.95
CA ASP A 52 3.19 17.23 -0.56
C ASP A 52 3.46 18.41 0.39
N THR A 53 2.47 18.75 1.20
CA THR A 53 2.54 19.85 2.19
C THR A 53 3.49 19.55 3.35
N LEU A 54 3.83 18.28 3.58
CA LEU A 54 4.77 17.85 4.63
C LEU A 54 6.23 17.94 4.20
N VAL A 55 6.50 18.28 2.93
CA VAL A 55 7.85 18.51 2.41
C VAL A 55 8.02 19.95 1.90
N PRO A 56 8.07 20.96 2.80
CA PRO A 56 8.17 22.36 2.40
C PRO A 56 9.46 22.72 1.66
N SER A 57 10.53 21.93 1.81
CA SER A 57 11.80 22.16 1.12
C SER A 57 11.69 22.01 -0.40
N VAL A 58 10.74 21.19 -0.88
CA VAL A 58 10.52 20.94 -2.32
C VAL A 58 9.29 21.69 -2.81
N TRP A 59 8.22 21.74 -2.00
CA TRP A 59 6.92 22.26 -2.41
C TRP A 59 6.57 23.65 -1.88
N GLY A 60 7.43 24.23 -1.03
CA GLY A 60 7.19 25.50 -0.36
C GLY A 60 6.33 25.38 0.91
N PRO A 61 6.28 26.44 1.73
CA PRO A 61 5.49 26.45 2.96
C PRO A 61 3.99 26.36 2.66
N VAL A 62 3.25 25.70 3.55
CA VAL A 62 1.79 25.61 3.47
C VAL A 62 1.19 26.99 3.74
N ALA A 63 0.30 27.46 2.86
CA ALA A 63 -0.39 28.72 3.08
C ALA A 63 -1.33 28.59 4.30
N LYS A 64 -1.43 29.65 5.12
CA LYS A 64 -2.25 29.64 6.35
C LYS A 64 -3.74 29.32 6.14
N GLY A 65 -4.24 29.46 4.91
CA GLY A 65 -5.62 29.09 4.54
C GLY A 65 -5.79 27.67 3.98
N GLU A 66 -4.69 26.97 3.69
CA GLU A 66 -4.69 25.58 3.20
C GLU A 66 -4.51 24.55 4.32
N ASP A 67 -4.07 24.98 5.51
CA ASP A 67 -3.88 24.12 6.69
C ASP A 67 -5.15 24.11 7.56
N PRO A 68 -5.90 22.97 7.62
CA PRO A 68 -7.10 22.83 8.44
C PRO A 68 -6.82 22.88 9.94
N TYR A 69 -5.56 22.70 10.34
CA TYR A 69 -5.11 22.66 11.74
C TYR A 69 -4.41 23.95 12.15
N ALA A 70 -4.29 24.94 11.26
CA ALA A 70 -3.74 26.23 11.62
C ALA A 70 -4.60 26.87 12.71
N PRO A 71 -3.99 27.47 13.75
CA PRO A 71 -4.74 28.19 14.75
C PRO A 71 -5.57 29.29 14.07
N PRO A 72 -6.85 29.48 14.45
CA PRO A 72 -7.67 30.54 13.89
C PRO A 72 -6.95 31.87 14.08
N ALA A 73 -6.98 32.73 13.07
CA ALA A 73 -6.29 34.02 13.11
C ALA A 73 -6.64 34.75 14.42
N SER A 74 -5.65 34.92 15.29
CA SER A 74 -5.79 35.69 16.52
C SER A 74 -6.10 37.13 16.15
N GLY A 75 -7.39 37.49 16.17
CA GLY A 75 -7.86 38.74 15.58
C GLY A 75 -9.30 39.15 15.92
N CYS A 76 -9.92 38.63 16.99
CA CYS A 76 -11.06 39.32 17.63
C CYS A 76 -10.49 40.08 18.82
N ASN A 77 -10.09 41.33 18.57
CA ASN A 77 -9.74 42.31 19.59
C ASN A 77 -11.03 42.91 20.18
N CYS A 78 -11.94 42.04 20.59
CA CYS A 78 -13.25 42.40 21.08
C CYS A 78 -13.11 42.66 22.58
N VAL A 79 -12.72 43.89 22.94
CA VAL A 79 -12.74 44.36 24.33
C VAL A 79 -14.20 44.48 24.74
N VAL A 80 -14.66 43.60 25.62
CA VAL A 80 -15.94 43.78 26.32
C VAL A 80 -15.73 44.92 27.31
N MET A 81 -16.32 46.08 27.03
CA MET A 81 -16.72 47.02 28.09
C MET A 81 -18.07 46.57 28.65
#